data_AF-A0A0M0LDL0-F1
#
_entry.id   AF-A0A0M0LDL0-F1
#
_cell.length_a   1.000
_cell.length_b   1.000
_cell.length_c   1.000
_cell.angle_alpha   90.00
_cell.angle_beta   90.00
_cell.angle_gamma   90.00
#
_symmetry.space_group_name_H-M   'P 1'
#
loop_
_entity.id
_entity.type
_entity.pdbx_description
1 polymer ?
#
loop_
_entity_poly.entity_id
_entity_poly.type
_entity_poly.pdbx_seq_one_letter_code
_entity_poly.pdbx_strand_id
1 'polypeptide(L)'
;MLINQSDRQMITHPILLEVRQIAPNQILIQYDQRTDLASAMNVSNYWIRSNLERPVGIATVGMGSALTASNAIRPNMAMITPADNSNMRFVMTFMVNAMSSVMHTVLPCFVNLEGGSGYRGENWGPFSRNMFIAM
;
A
#
# COMPACT_ATOMS: atom_id res chain seq x y z
N MET A 1 14.66 29.12 -20.74
CA MET A 1 13.47 28.33 -21.09
C MET A 1 13.05 27.56 -19.85
N LEU A 2 12.12 28.11 -19.06
CA LEU A 2 11.62 27.48 -17.84
C LEU A 2 10.45 26.58 -18.25
N ILE A 3 10.69 25.28 -18.29
CA ILE A 3 9.62 24.29 -18.48
C ILE A 3 8.85 24.17 -17.17
N ASN A 4 7.64 24.72 -17.15
CA ASN A 4 6.68 24.61 -16.05
C ASN A 4 6.48 23.13 -15.68
N GLN A 5 6.72 22.79 -14.41
CA GLN A 5 6.48 21.46 -13.83
C GLN A 5 4.97 21.13 -13.65
N SER A 6 4.08 21.93 -14.23
CA SER A 6 2.65 21.95 -13.86
C SER A 6 1.71 21.23 -14.83
N ASP A 7 2.23 20.59 -15.88
CA ASP A 7 1.45 19.79 -16.86
C ASP A 7 1.55 18.27 -16.63
N ARG A 8 1.89 17.83 -15.40
CA ARG A 8 1.47 16.48 -15.00
C ARG A 8 -0.05 16.54 -14.89
N GLN A 9 -0.75 16.16 -15.96
CA GLN A 9 -2.14 15.71 -15.88
C GLN A 9 -2.26 14.92 -14.57
N MET A 10 -3.05 15.43 -13.62
CA MET A 10 -3.33 14.74 -12.38
C MET A 10 -4.15 13.51 -12.77
N ILE A 11 -3.45 12.42 -13.13
CA ILE A 11 -4.07 11.14 -13.43
C ILE A 11 -4.92 10.82 -12.21
N THR A 12 -6.25 10.78 -12.41
CA THR A 12 -7.18 10.36 -11.37
C THR A 12 -6.79 8.96 -10.94
N HIS A 13 -6.59 8.78 -9.64
CA HIS A 13 -6.14 7.53 -9.07
C HIS A 13 -6.89 7.26 -7.76
N PRO A 14 -7.02 5.99 -7.37
CA PRO A 14 -7.57 5.62 -6.07
C PRO A 14 -6.65 6.08 -4.94
N ILE A 15 -7.24 6.62 -3.89
CA ILE A 15 -6.57 7.03 -2.65
C ILE A 15 -6.99 6.06 -1.54
N LEU A 16 -6.00 5.56 -0.80
CA LEU A 16 -6.17 4.71 0.36
C LEU A 16 -6.94 5.47 1.44
N LEU A 17 -8.12 4.97 1.81
CA LEU A 17 -8.90 5.53 2.92
C LEU A 17 -8.43 4.97 4.26
N GLU A 18 -8.28 3.65 4.33
CA GLU A 18 -8.04 2.96 5.59
C GLU A 18 -7.27 1.65 5.39
N VAL A 19 -6.41 1.36 6.36
CA VAL A 19 -5.91 0.02 6.62
C VAL A 19 -6.28 -0.39 8.03
N ARG A 20 -6.80 -1.61 8.18
CA ARG A 20 -7.11 -2.20 9.48
C ARG A 20 -6.54 -3.61 9.57
N GLN A 21 -5.80 -3.91 10.63
CA GLN A 21 -5.41 -5.28 10.93
C GLN A 21 -6.66 -6.11 11.27
N ILE A 22 -6.82 -7.26 10.63
CA ILE A 22 -7.95 -8.17 10.82
C ILE A 22 -7.52 -9.55 11.36
N ALA A 23 -6.23 -9.87 11.26
CA ALA A 23 -5.58 -11.01 11.90
C ALA A 23 -4.08 -10.70 12.11
N PRO A 24 -3.33 -11.49 12.90
CA PRO A 24 -1.90 -11.25 13.14
C PRO A 24 -1.07 -11.07 11.87
N ASN A 25 -1.42 -11.78 10.79
CA ASN A 25 -0.78 -11.69 9.47
C ASN A 25 -1.73 -11.18 8.37
N GLN A 26 -2.80 -10.46 8.71
CA GLN A 26 -3.74 -9.94 7.71
C GLN A 26 -4.15 -8.50 7.97
N ILE A 27 -4.23 -7.74 6.87
CA ILE A 27 -4.79 -6.39 6.86
C ILE A 27 -5.90 -6.30 5.82
N LEU A 28 -6.94 -5.54 6.14
CA LEU A 28 -7.93 -5.04 5.19
C LEU A 28 -7.47 -3.67 4.68
N ILE A 29 -7.48 -3.51 3.36
CA ILE A 29 -7.13 -2.29 2.63
C ILE A 29 -8.41 -1.77 1.97
N GLN A 30 -8.71 -0.48 2.13
CA GLN A 30 -9.88 0.17 1.52
C GLN A 30 -9.48 1.44 0.77
N TYR A 31 -9.86 1.53 -0.50
CA TYR A 31 -9.70 2.71 -1.36
C TYR A 31 -10.99 3.54 -1.45
N ASP A 32 -10.87 4.80 -1.86
CA ASP A 32 -11.98 5.74 -2.07
C ASP A 32 -12.72 5.53 -3.40
N GLN A 33 -12.05 4.88 -4.36
CA GLN A 33 -12.51 4.66 -5.73
C GLN A 33 -12.20 3.24 -6.16
N ARG A 34 -12.90 2.79 -7.22
CA ARG A 34 -12.69 1.47 -7.84
C ARG A 34 -11.29 1.41 -8.44
N THR A 35 -10.54 0.39 -8.05
CA THR A 35 -9.18 0.14 -8.52
C THR A 35 -9.20 -0.79 -9.73
N ASP A 36 -8.14 -0.73 -10.54
CA ASP A 36 -7.79 -1.85 -11.41
C ASP A 36 -7.28 -3.02 -10.54
N LEU A 37 -7.89 -4.18 -10.73
CA LEU A 37 -7.58 -5.41 -9.98
C LEU A 37 -6.12 -5.82 -10.11
N ALA A 38 -5.54 -5.74 -11.32
CA ALA A 38 -4.18 -6.21 -11.54
C ALA A 38 -3.16 -5.39 -10.76
N SER A 39 -3.29 -4.06 -10.79
CA SER A 39 -2.41 -3.17 -10.02
C SER A 39 -2.71 -3.18 -8.52
N ALA A 40 -3.96 -3.33 -8.09
CA ALA A 40 -4.29 -3.42 -6.67
C ALA A 40 -3.85 -4.74 -6.02
N MET A 41 -3.84 -5.85 -6.77
CA MET A 41 -3.44 -7.18 -6.27
C MET A 41 -1.94 -7.45 -6.41
N ASN A 42 -1.20 -6.61 -7.14
CA ASN A 42 0.25 -6.74 -7.24
C ASN A 42 0.93 -6.31 -5.93
N VAL A 43 1.37 -7.26 -5.11
CA VAL A 43 2.04 -6.95 -3.83
C VAL A 43 3.29 -6.07 -3.98
N SER A 44 3.97 -6.08 -5.12
CA SER A 44 5.15 -5.23 -5.34
C SER A 44 4.82 -3.75 -5.58
N ASN A 45 3.53 -3.40 -5.59
CA ASN A 45 3.03 -2.03 -5.50
C ASN A 45 2.92 -1.53 -4.04
N TYR A 46 3.30 -2.34 -3.05
CA TYR A 46 3.10 -2.02 -1.64
C TYR A 46 4.42 -2.10 -0.87
N TRP A 47 4.53 -1.20 0.11
CA TRP A 47 5.55 -1.22 1.16
C TRP A 47 4.88 -1.22 2.53
N ILE A 48 5.52 -1.85 3.49
CA ILE A 48 5.16 -1.75 4.91
C ILE A 48 6.33 -1.14 5.65
N ARG A 49 6.13 0.07 6.19
CA ARG A 49 7.14 0.75 7.00
C ARG A 49 6.88 0.50 8.48
N SER A 50 7.91 0.13 9.24
CA SER A 50 7.86 0.14 10.71
C SER A 50 8.38 1.45 11.28
N ASN A 51 7.99 1.78 12.50
CA ASN A 51 8.61 2.86 13.30
C ASN A 51 10.01 2.50 13.87
N LEU A 52 10.52 1.31 13.59
CA LEU A 52 11.87 0.87 13.93
C LEU A 52 12.86 1.16 12.78
N GLU A 53 14.14 1.41 13.08
CA GLU A 53 15.18 1.61 12.08
C GLU A 53 15.39 0.41 11.15
N ARG A 54 15.28 -0.82 11.70
CA ARG A 54 15.35 -2.07 10.94
C ARG A 54 13.95 -2.67 10.81
N PRO A 55 13.54 -3.10 9.59
CA PRO A 55 12.24 -3.73 9.40
C PRO A 55 12.17 -5.09 10.11
N VAL A 56 10.99 -5.39 10.64
CA VAL A 56 10.68 -6.62 11.39
C VAL A 56 9.28 -7.12 11.04
N GLY A 57 9.04 -8.42 11.22
CA GLY A 57 7.74 -9.03 10.92
C GLY A 57 7.34 -8.80 9.46
N ILE A 58 6.20 -8.15 9.25
CA ILE A 58 5.68 -7.82 7.92
C ILE A 58 6.34 -6.60 7.27
N ALA A 59 7.11 -5.81 8.02
CA ALA A 59 7.73 -4.60 7.50
C ALA A 59 8.80 -4.93 6.46
N THR A 60 8.85 -4.12 5.40
CA THR A 60 9.88 -4.21 4.35
C THR A 60 10.82 -3.00 4.38
N VAL A 61 10.44 -1.94 5.09
CA VAL A 61 11.19 -0.69 5.19
C VAL A 61 11.25 -0.21 6.64
N GLY A 62 12.42 0.25 7.08
CA GLY A 62 12.60 0.90 8.38
C GLY A 62 12.18 2.37 8.39
N MET A 63 12.14 2.97 9.57
CA MET A 63 11.92 4.40 9.74
C MET A 63 13.01 5.20 9.01
N GLY A 64 12.61 6.28 8.32
CA GLY A 64 13.52 7.17 7.60
C GLY A 64 14.12 6.62 6.29
N SER A 65 13.98 5.31 6.00
CA SER A 65 14.49 4.71 4.76
C SER A 65 13.63 5.07 3.55
N ALA A 66 14.24 5.27 2.39
CA ALA A 66 13.52 5.54 1.14
C ALA A 66 12.77 4.29 0.63
N LEU A 67 11.67 4.50 -0.09
CA LEU A 67 10.96 3.44 -0.81
C LEU A 67 11.70 3.14 -2.11
N THR A 68 12.04 1.89 -2.33
CA THR A 68 12.72 1.42 -3.55
C THR A 68 12.09 0.13 -4.03
N ALA A 69 12.28 -0.22 -5.30
CA ALA A 69 11.81 -1.49 -5.84
C ALA A 69 12.42 -2.70 -5.09
N SER A 70 13.63 -2.58 -4.54
CA SER A 70 14.31 -3.67 -3.83
C SER A 70 13.72 -3.96 -2.45
N ASN A 71 13.01 -2.99 -1.85
CA ASN A 71 12.38 -3.10 -0.53
C ASN A 71 10.84 -3.06 -0.59
N ALA A 72 10.25 -3.24 -1.78
CA ALA A 72 8.83 -3.52 -1.93
C ALA A 72 8.49 -4.92 -1.40
N ILE A 73 7.21 -5.15 -1.10
CA ILE A 73 6.74 -6.50 -0.75
C ILE A 73 6.94 -7.42 -1.96
N ARG A 74 7.59 -8.56 -1.71
CA ARG A 74 7.87 -9.55 -2.75
C ARG A 74 6.71 -10.57 -2.84
N PRO A 75 6.48 -11.19 -4.02
CA PRO A 75 5.45 -12.20 -4.19
C PRO A 75 5.50 -13.38 -3.21
N ASN A 76 6.68 -13.70 -2.67
CA ASN A 76 6.85 -14.76 -1.68
C ASN A 76 6.61 -14.30 -0.22
N MET A 77 6.27 -13.03 0.03
CA MET A 77 6.07 -12.48 1.37
C MET A 77 4.60 -12.26 1.73
N ALA A 78 3.75 -12.03 0.73
CA ALA A 78 2.32 -11.80 0.92
C ALA A 78 1.53 -12.12 -0.34
N MET A 79 0.21 -12.19 -0.20
CA MET A 79 -0.77 -12.28 -1.29
C MET A 79 -1.91 -11.29 -1.02
N ILE A 80 -2.46 -10.69 -2.07
CA ILE A 80 -3.63 -9.81 -1.98
C ILE A 80 -4.80 -10.47 -2.70
N THR A 81 -5.97 -10.50 -2.06
CA THR A 81 -7.23 -10.98 -2.65
C THR A 81 -8.33 -9.93 -2.48
N PRO A 82 -9.30 -9.82 -3.40
CA PRO A 82 -10.49 -9.01 -3.19
C PRO A 82 -11.23 -9.44 -1.93
N ALA A 83 -11.71 -8.48 -1.13
CA ALA A 83 -12.56 -8.74 0.03
C ALA A 83 -14.04 -8.89 -0.36
N ASP A 84 -14.42 -8.28 -1.48
CA ASP A 84 -15.74 -8.29 -2.09
C ASP A 84 -15.65 -7.91 -3.58
N ASN A 85 -16.78 -7.74 -4.26
CA ASN A 85 -16.85 -7.41 -5.69
C ASN A 85 -16.78 -5.89 -5.99
N SER A 86 -16.39 -5.06 -5.02
CA SER A 86 -16.36 -3.60 -5.20
C SER A 86 -15.17 -3.09 -6.01
N ASN A 87 -14.08 -3.87 -6.10
CA ASN A 87 -12.76 -3.43 -6.53
C ASN A 87 -12.19 -2.28 -5.66
N MET A 88 -12.72 -2.09 -4.45
CA MET A 88 -12.28 -1.05 -3.50
C MET A 88 -11.70 -1.64 -2.22
N ARG A 89 -11.92 -2.93 -1.96
CA ARG A 89 -11.56 -3.58 -0.69
C ARG A 89 -10.78 -4.85 -0.92
N PHE A 90 -9.65 -4.97 -0.24
CA PHE A 90 -8.69 -6.05 -0.43
C PHE A 90 -8.17 -6.57 0.89
N VAL A 91 -7.95 -7.88 0.99
CA VAL A 91 -7.23 -8.50 2.10
C VAL A 91 -5.81 -8.81 1.64
N MET A 92 -4.82 -8.27 2.34
CA MET A 92 -3.43 -8.67 2.19
C MET A 92 -3.09 -9.66 3.31
N THR A 93 -2.67 -10.87 2.92
CA THR A 93 -2.23 -11.92 3.83
C THR A 93 -0.72 -12.09 3.72
N PHE A 94 -0.02 -11.91 4.84
CA PHE A 94 1.43 -12.05 4.95
C PHE A 94 1.82 -13.49 5.34
N MET A 95 3.02 -13.91 4.93
CA MET A 95 3.59 -15.21 5.32
C MET A 95 4.08 -15.25 6.77
N VAL A 96 4.24 -14.09 7.40
CA VAL A 96 4.66 -13.93 8.80
C VAL A 96 3.71 -12.98 9.51
N ASN A 97 3.67 -13.05 10.84
CA ASN A 97 2.87 -12.14 11.65
C ASN A 97 3.50 -10.74 11.70
N ALA A 98 2.66 -9.72 11.85
CA ALA A 98 3.11 -8.40 12.27
C ALA A 98 3.70 -8.48 13.67
N MET A 99 4.78 -7.73 13.92
CA MET A 99 5.38 -7.69 15.25
C MET A 99 4.48 -6.89 16.18
N SER A 100 3.95 -7.52 17.23
CA SER A 100 3.05 -6.87 18.20
C SER A 100 3.66 -5.59 18.77
N SER A 101 2.81 -4.61 19.05
CA SER A 101 3.16 -3.29 19.58
C SER A 101 4.04 -2.41 18.67
N VAL A 102 4.40 -2.88 17.47
CA VAL A 102 5.08 -2.07 16.45
C VAL A 102 4.05 -1.33 15.60
N MET A 103 4.31 -0.05 15.38
CA MET A 103 3.51 0.77 14.47
C MET A 103 3.95 0.52 13.03
N HIS A 104 2.99 0.17 12.18
CA HIS A 104 3.19 -0.09 10.77
C HIS A 104 2.43 0.93 9.93
N THR A 105 3.06 1.46 8.90
CA THR A 105 2.46 2.32 7.87
C THR A 105 2.43 1.55 6.55
N VAL A 106 1.25 1.46 5.93
CA VAL A 106 1.06 0.83 4.62
C VAL A 106 1.12 1.89 3.53
N LEU A 107 1.97 1.65 2.54
CA LEU A 107 2.31 2.62 1.52
C LEU A 107 2.07 1.99 0.14
N PRO A 108 0.84 2.02 -0.38
CA PRO A 108 0.54 1.61 -1.75
C PRO A 108 1.03 2.68 -2.74
N CYS A 109 1.58 2.23 -3.87
CA CYS A 109 1.95 3.05 -5.01
C CYS A 109 1.50 2.36 -6.31
N PHE A 110 1.33 3.12 -7.39
CA PHE A 110 1.09 2.59 -8.73
C PHE A 110 -0.22 1.80 -8.91
N VAL A 111 -1.18 1.95 -7.99
CA VAL A 111 -2.52 1.39 -8.12
C VAL A 111 -3.34 2.30 -9.03
N ASN A 112 -3.87 1.72 -10.11
CA ASN A 112 -4.61 2.47 -11.13
C ASN A 112 -6.10 2.51 -10.80
N LEU A 113 -6.79 3.50 -11.35
CA LEU A 113 -8.24 3.53 -11.41
C LEU A 113 -8.72 2.37 -12.29
N GLU A 114 -9.91 1.82 -12.03
CA GLU A 114 -10.51 0.81 -12.89
C GLU A 114 -10.57 1.28 -14.36
N GLY A 115 -10.07 0.45 -15.29
CA GLY A 115 -9.94 0.80 -16.71
C GLY A 115 -8.79 1.77 -17.05
N GLY A 116 -8.07 2.28 -16.04
CA GLY A 116 -6.91 3.15 -16.20
C GLY A 116 -5.58 2.40 -16.19
N SER A 117 -4.51 3.09 -16.58
CA SER A 117 -3.14 2.60 -16.49
C SER A 117 -2.14 3.75 -16.41
N GLY A 118 -0.88 3.45 -16.06
CA GLY A 118 0.21 4.42 -16.12
C GLY A 118 0.31 5.37 -14.92
N TYR A 119 -0.45 5.14 -13.84
CA TYR A 119 -0.22 5.86 -12.59
C TYR A 119 1.12 5.45 -11.96
N ARG A 120 1.95 6.44 -11.59
CA ARG A 120 3.33 6.24 -11.10
C ARG A 120 3.59 6.91 -9.75
N GLY A 121 2.53 7.25 -9.02
CA GLY A 121 2.61 7.94 -7.74
C GLY A 121 2.18 7.08 -6.55
N GLU A 122 2.11 7.72 -5.40
CA GLU A 122 1.60 7.17 -4.14
C GLU A 122 0.07 7.14 -4.15
N ASN A 123 -0.53 6.10 -3.58
CA ASN A 123 -1.99 5.99 -3.45
C ASN A 123 -2.45 6.36 -2.04
N TRP A 124 -1.78 7.29 -1.36
CA TRP A 124 -2.11 7.73 0.00
C TRP A 124 -1.91 9.25 0.12
N GLY A 125 -2.57 9.88 1.09
CA GLY A 125 -2.52 11.32 1.30
C GLY A 125 -2.79 11.72 2.76
N PRO A 126 -2.93 13.02 3.05
CA PRO A 126 -3.05 13.54 4.43
C PRO A 126 -4.21 12.96 5.24
N PHE A 127 -5.26 12.46 4.58
CA PHE A 127 -6.45 11.90 5.22
C PHE A 127 -6.49 10.37 5.22
N SER A 128 -5.47 9.71 4.67
CA SER A 128 -5.36 8.25 4.67
C SER A 128 -5.10 7.73 6.08
N ARG A 129 -5.96 6.84 6.58
CA ARG A 129 -5.70 6.07 7.81
C ARG A 129 -4.85 4.84 7.49
N ASN A 130 -3.63 5.06 7.04
CA ASN A 130 -2.74 3.99 6.55
C ASN A 130 -1.81 3.41 7.63
N MET A 131 -2.10 3.69 8.90
CA MET A 131 -1.28 3.28 10.03
C MET A 131 -2.06 2.40 10.99
N PHE A 132 -1.41 1.37 11.52
CA PHE A 132 -1.94 0.55 12.60
C PHE A 132 -0.83 0.14 13.57
N ILE A 133 -1.20 -0.08 14.83
CA ILE A 133 -0.33 -0.74 15.81
C ILE A 133 -0.73 -2.21 15.77
N ALA A 134 0.24 -3.09 15.53
CA ALA A 134 -0.02 -4.51 15.47
C ALA A 134 -0.44 -5.07 16.85
N MET A 135 -1.53 -5.83 16.87
CA MET A 135 -2.01 -6.60 18.03
C MET A 135 -1.00 -7.67 18.44
#